data_AF-A0A955LQS1-F1
#
_entry.id   AF-A0A955LQS1-F1
#
_cell.length_a   1.000
_cell.length_b   1.000
_cell.length_c   1.000
_cell.angle_alpha   90.00
_cell.angle_beta   90.00
_cell.angle_gamma   90.00
#
_symmetry.space_group_name_H-M   'P 1'
#
loop_
_entity.id
_entity.type
_entity.pdbx_description
1 polymer ?
#
loop_
_entity_poly.entity_id
_entity_poly.type
_entity_poly.pdbx_seq_one_letter_code
_entity_poly.pdbx_strand_id
1 'polypeptide(L)'
;MGKAAENEKDTNGILDEFTESVTVLHGIFSPKTFDDIVRKSVRDVFVLEGRPSLESAQFSCRELIKRKVKPTLIADNMAGFLFYKNLVKEVWISYQVADEDGALCQIGALILGVLGKRHSVPVRLFPSSQRLALLGKDKEILYFNGVKVAPRNVKGYVPLAEWVPRKYISEIVKEK
;
A
#
# COMPACT_ATOMS: atom_id res chain seq x y z
N MET A 1 -41.57 -6.15 8.06
CA MET A 1 -41.29 -6.67 6.70
C MET A 1 -41.45 -5.55 5.71
N GLY A 2 -40.37 -5.14 5.04
CA GLY A 2 -40.44 -4.11 4.00
C GLY A 2 -39.15 -3.33 3.80
N LYS A 3 -38.39 -3.74 2.77
CA LYS A 3 -37.39 -2.98 1.99
C LYS A 3 -36.11 -2.53 2.69
N ALA A 4 -35.14 -3.44 2.71
CA ALA A 4 -33.70 -3.14 2.68
C ALA A 4 -33.03 -4.18 1.77
N ALA A 5 -33.33 -4.13 0.48
CA ALA A 5 -32.79 -5.04 -0.53
C ALA A 5 -32.66 -4.33 -1.88
N GLU A 6 -32.12 -3.12 -1.88
CA GLU A 6 -31.67 -2.41 -3.07
C GLU A 6 -30.34 -1.74 -2.68
N ASN A 7 -29.28 -2.08 -3.41
CA ASN A 7 -27.89 -1.58 -3.37
C ASN A 7 -26.77 -2.56 -2.98
N GLU A 8 -26.96 -3.88 -3.14
CA GLU A 8 -25.83 -4.84 -3.17
C GLU A 8 -25.28 -5.10 -4.59
N LYS A 9 -25.92 -4.57 -5.64
CA LYS A 9 -25.55 -4.85 -7.04
C LYS A 9 -24.51 -3.90 -7.67
N ASP A 10 -24.21 -2.76 -7.06
CA ASP A 10 -23.37 -1.73 -7.72
C ASP A 10 -21.88 -1.76 -7.33
N THR A 11 -21.48 -2.48 -6.27
CA THR A 11 -20.07 -2.53 -5.84
C THR A 11 -19.31 -3.74 -6.36
N ASN A 12 -20.01 -4.83 -6.73
CA ASN A 12 -19.36 -6.01 -7.33
C ASN A 12 -18.88 -5.74 -8.76
N GLY A 13 -19.55 -4.84 -9.51
CA GLY A 13 -19.22 -4.58 -10.91
C GLY A 13 -17.83 -3.98 -11.14
N ILE A 14 -17.29 -3.19 -10.21
CA ILE A 14 -15.94 -2.61 -10.35
C ILE A 14 -14.86 -3.68 -10.21
N LEU A 15 -15.07 -4.68 -9.34
CA LEU A 15 -14.04 -5.66 -9.02
C LEU A 15 -14.08 -6.92 -9.89
N ASP A 16 -15.25 -7.22 -10.47
CA ASP A 16 -15.42 -8.31 -11.44
C ASP A 16 -14.58 -8.09 -12.72
N GLU A 17 -14.09 -6.86 -12.96
CA GLU A 17 -13.20 -6.52 -14.09
C GLU A 17 -11.71 -6.83 -13.83
N PHE A 18 -11.30 -7.09 -12.59
CA PHE A 18 -9.87 -7.20 -12.19
C PHE A 18 -9.43 -8.63 -11.85
N THR A 19 -9.47 -9.57 -12.79
CA THR A 19 -8.97 -10.94 -12.51
C THR A 19 -7.44 -11.02 -12.59
N GLU A 20 -6.78 -11.23 -11.44
CA GLU A 20 -5.32 -11.41 -11.30
C GLU A 20 -4.45 -10.32 -11.97
N SER A 21 -4.95 -9.09 -12.00
CA SER A 21 -4.30 -7.99 -12.72
C SER A 21 -3.77 -6.88 -11.81
N VAL A 22 -4.17 -6.86 -10.53
CA VAL A 22 -3.90 -5.74 -9.62
C VAL A 22 -2.47 -5.74 -9.12
N THR A 23 -1.77 -4.64 -9.36
CA THR A 23 -0.50 -4.30 -8.71
C THR A 23 -0.78 -3.34 -7.54
N VAL A 24 -0.50 -3.80 -6.31
CA VAL A 24 -0.65 -2.98 -5.10
C VAL A 24 0.64 -2.22 -4.82
N LEU A 25 0.56 -0.90 -4.61
CA LEU A 25 1.68 -0.04 -4.24
C LEU A 25 1.54 0.42 -2.79
N HIS A 26 2.60 0.22 -2.01
CA HIS A 26 2.71 0.70 -0.63
C HIS A 26 3.98 1.50 -0.38
N GLY A 27 3.82 2.75 0.04
CA GLY A 27 4.92 3.65 0.41
C GLY A 27 5.28 4.68 -0.64
N ILE A 28 6.48 5.25 -0.52
CA ILE A 28 6.96 6.39 -1.31
C ILE A 28 8.16 5.93 -2.14
N PHE A 29 7.99 5.85 -3.46
CA PHE A 29 8.99 5.31 -4.38
C PHE A 29 9.89 6.40 -4.97
N SER A 30 11.02 6.00 -5.55
CA SER A 30 11.76 6.88 -6.44
C SER A 30 11.02 7.13 -7.76
N PRO A 31 11.19 8.29 -8.40
CA PRO A 31 10.52 8.60 -9.67
C PRO A 31 10.73 7.53 -10.76
N LYS A 32 11.91 6.90 -10.79
CA LYS A 32 12.26 5.81 -11.73
C LYS A 32 11.28 4.63 -11.63
N THR A 33 10.78 4.31 -10.43
CA THR A 33 9.82 3.21 -10.24
C THR A 33 8.53 3.46 -11.02
N PHE A 34 8.07 4.70 -11.11
CA PHE A 34 6.86 5.03 -11.87
C PHE A 34 7.09 4.96 -13.39
N ASP A 35 8.31 5.24 -13.86
CA ASP A 35 8.66 5.05 -15.27
C ASP A 35 8.62 3.55 -15.63
N ASP A 36 9.02 2.67 -14.71
CA ASP A 36 8.91 1.22 -14.88
C ASP A 36 7.46 0.73 -14.94
N ILE A 37 6.54 1.34 -14.20
CA ILE A 37 5.09 1.04 -14.28
C ILE A 37 4.58 1.29 -15.70
N VAL A 38 4.92 2.45 -16.27
CA VAL A 38 4.54 2.82 -17.65
C VAL A 38 5.18 1.87 -18.66
N ARG A 39 6.50 1.65 -18.54
CA ARG A 39 7.26 0.78 -19.44
C ARG A 39 6.75 -0.65 -19.45
N LYS A 40 6.34 -1.18 -18.29
CA LYS A 40 5.78 -2.53 -18.14
C LYS A 40 4.29 -2.60 -18.48
N SER A 41 3.64 -1.48 -18.81
CA SER A 41 2.20 -1.41 -19.10
C SER A 41 1.35 -2.06 -18.01
N VAL A 42 1.66 -1.75 -16.74
CA VAL A 42 0.85 -2.20 -15.61
C VAL A 42 -0.53 -1.57 -15.73
N ARG A 43 -1.58 -2.39 -15.78
CA ARG A 43 -2.95 -1.94 -16.06
C ARG A 43 -3.63 -1.38 -14.81
N ASP A 44 -3.66 -2.18 -13.75
CA ASP A 44 -4.50 -1.92 -12.57
C ASP A 44 -3.62 -1.61 -11.37
N VAL A 45 -3.41 -0.32 -11.12
CA VAL A 45 -2.52 0.16 -10.05
C VAL A 45 -3.36 0.61 -8.85
N PHE A 46 -3.27 -0.15 -7.76
CA PHE A 46 -3.94 0.16 -6.50
C PHE A 46 -2.94 0.75 -5.53
N VAL A 47 -3.20 1.95 -5.02
CA VAL A 47 -2.34 2.65 -4.07
C VAL A 47 -2.97 2.55 -2.69
N LEU A 48 -2.18 2.14 -1.70
CA LEU A 48 -2.62 2.18 -0.31
C LEU A 48 -2.49 3.59 0.25
N GLU A 49 -3.42 3.99 1.11
CA GLU A 49 -3.44 5.36 1.62
C GLU A 49 -2.22 5.70 2.48
N GLY A 50 -1.62 4.70 3.14
CA GLY A 50 -0.40 4.87 3.93
C GLY A 50 -0.62 5.68 5.19
N ARG A 51 -1.64 5.32 5.99
CA ARG A 51 -1.79 5.89 7.33
C ARG A 51 -0.54 5.53 8.17
N PRO A 52 -0.11 6.43 9.07
CA PRO A 52 -0.86 7.58 9.60
C PRO A 52 -0.67 8.90 8.81
N SER A 53 0.41 9.05 8.02
CA SER A 53 0.75 10.33 7.36
C SER A 53 -0.06 10.63 6.12
N LEU A 54 -0.56 9.60 5.42
CA LEU A 54 -1.25 9.71 4.13
C LEU A 54 -0.39 10.26 2.97
N GLU A 55 0.92 10.40 3.19
CA GLU A 55 1.83 10.97 2.20
C GLU A 55 2.02 10.04 1.00
N SER A 56 1.97 8.72 1.23
CA SER A 56 2.07 7.72 0.17
C SER A 56 0.96 7.89 -0.86
N ALA A 57 -0.29 8.06 -0.42
CA ALA A 57 -1.44 8.33 -1.28
C ALA A 57 -1.19 9.54 -2.18
N GLN A 58 -0.82 10.68 -1.58
CA GLN A 58 -0.64 11.93 -2.32
C GLN A 58 0.52 11.85 -3.31
N PHE A 59 1.65 11.34 -2.85
CA PHE A 59 2.86 11.27 -3.66
C PHE A 59 2.69 10.30 -4.84
N SER A 60 2.31 9.05 -4.56
CA SER A 60 2.23 7.99 -5.56
C SER A 60 1.11 8.24 -6.57
N CYS A 61 -0.08 8.67 -6.13
CA CYS A 61 -1.16 9.01 -7.06
C CYS A 61 -0.77 10.18 -7.97
N ARG A 62 -0.10 11.21 -7.44
CA ARG A 62 0.37 12.33 -8.26
C ARG A 62 1.38 11.90 -9.32
N GLU A 63 2.36 11.06 -8.97
CA GLU A 63 3.37 10.58 -9.92
C GLU A 63 2.78 9.68 -11.02
N LEU A 64 1.76 8.87 -10.69
CA LEU A 64 1.02 8.06 -11.65
C LEU A 64 0.20 8.93 -12.61
N ILE A 65 -0.55 9.91 -12.09
CA ILE A 65 -1.38 10.82 -12.89
C ILE A 65 -0.52 11.63 -13.87
N LYS A 66 0.64 12.13 -13.44
CA LYS A 66 1.61 12.82 -14.34
C LYS A 66 2.02 11.96 -15.54
N ARG A 67 2.04 10.64 -15.36
CA ARG A 67 2.39 9.63 -16.36
C ARG A 67 1.19 9.03 -17.09
N LYS A 68 0.00 9.62 -16.92
CA LYS A 68 -1.27 9.18 -17.52
C LYS A 68 -1.68 7.76 -17.07
N VAL A 69 -1.22 7.32 -15.91
CA VAL A 69 -1.70 6.11 -15.25
C VAL A 69 -2.76 6.52 -14.24
N LYS A 70 -3.96 5.95 -14.33
CA LYS A 70 -5.07 6.25 -13.41
C LYS A 70 -5.02 5.26 -12.23
N PRO A 71 -4.66 5.70 -11.01
CA PRO A 71 -4.65 4.82 -9.85
C PRO A 71 -6.05 4.62 -9.26
N THR A 72 -6.23 3.52 -8.54
CA THR A 72 -7.31 3.32 -7.57
C THR A 72 -6.73 3.48 -6.17
N LEU A 73 -7.27 4.39 -5.35
CA LEU A 73 -6.84 4.59 -3.97
C LEU A 73 -7.71 3.74 -3.02
N ILE A 74 -7.08 3.01 -2.10
CA ILE A 74 -7.76 2.20 -1.09
C ILE A 74 -7.15 2.41 0.30
N ALA A 75 -7.92 2.11 1.35
CA ALA A 75 -7.38 2.07 2.71
C ALA A 75 -6.45 0.87 2.89
N ASP A 76 -5.47 0.98 3.80
CA ASP A 76 -4.41 -0.03 3.97
C ASP A 76 -4.97 -1.44 4.26
N ASN A 77 -6.02 -1.55 5.07
CA ASN A 77 -6.64 -2.82 5.44
C ASN A 77 -7.44 -3.48 4.29
N MET A 78 -7.86 -2.71 3.28
CA MET A 78 -8.62 -3.23 2.14
C MET A 78 -7.74 -4.10 1.23
N ALA A 79 -6.41 -4.01 1.34
CA ALA A 79 -5.49 -4.92 0.65
C ALA A 79 -5.82 -6.39 0.97
N GLY A 80 -6.13 -6.71 2.23
CA GLY A 80 -6.48 -8.08 2.64
C GLY A 80 -7.72 -8.62 1.91
N PHE A 81 -8.68 -7.76 1.59
CA PHE A 81 -9.85 -8.13 0.80
C PHE A 81 -9.47 -8.48 -0.64
N LEU A 82 -8.58 -7.70 -1.27
CA LEU A 82 -8.07 -8.00 -2.62
C LEU A 82 -7.34 -9.36 -2.67
N PHE A 83 -6.53 -9.64 -1.65
CA PHE A 83 -5.87 -10.94 -1.50
C PHE A 83 -6.86 -12.09 -1.34
N TYR A 84 -7.87 -11.94 -0.49
CA TYR A 84 -8.93 -12.93 -0.31
C TYR A 84 -9.68 -13.24 -1.61
N LYS A 85 -9.88 -12.23 -2.44
CA LYS A 85 -10.54 -12.34 -3.76
C LYS A 85 -9.61 -12.80 -4.89
N ASN A 86 -8.33 -13.10 -4.61
CA ASN A 86 -7.31 -13.46 -5.60
C ASN A 86 -7.15 -12.44 -6.74
N LEU A 87 -7.32 -11.14 -6.44
CA LEU A 87 -7.21 -10.08 -7.45
C LEU A 87 -5.75 -9.59 -7.60
N VAL A 88 -4.94 -9.76 -6.55
CA VAL A 88 -3.57 -9.22 -6.48
C VAL A 88 -2.62 -10.07 -7.30
N LYS A 89 -2.04 -9.48 -8.34
CA LYS A 89 -0.98 -10.06 -9.17
C LYS A 89 0.40 -9.94 -8.52
N GLU A 90 0.69 -8.78 -7.95
CA GLU A 90 1.97 -8.48 -7.31
C GLU A 90 1.85 -7.29 -6.35
N VAL A 91 2.77 -7.20 -5.39
CA VAL A 91 2.87 -6.06 -4.46
C VAL A 91 4.23 -5.39 -4.63
N TRP A 92 4.22 -4.07 -4.72
CA TRP A 92 5.42 -3.24 -4.71
C TRP A 92 5.45 -2.43 -3.43
N ILE A 93 6.58 -2.47 -2.73
CA ILE A 93 6.77 -1.78 -1.46
C ILE A 93 8.03 -0.92 -1.54
N SER A 94 7.97 0.32 -1.06
CA SER A 94 9.17 1.15 -0.97
C SER A 94 10.04 0.72 0.22
N TYR A 95 11.36 0.62 0.03
CA TYR A 95 12.33 0.35 1.10
C TYR A 95 13.37 1.47 1.21
N GLN A 96 13.90 1.69 2.42
CA GLN A 96 14.99 2.64 2.66
C GLN A 96 16.35 1.94 2.73
N VAL A 97 16.44 0.84 3.48
CA VAL A 97 17.67 0.06 3.69
C VAL A 97 17.32 -1.41 3.54
N ALA A 98 18.21 -2.20 2.95
CA ALA A 98 18.05 -3.64 2.81
C ALA A 98 19.40 -4.36 3.01
N ASP A 99 19.35 -5.54 3.58
CA ASP A 99 20.48 -6.45 3.77
C ASP A 99 20.05 -7.91 3.48
N GLU A 100 20.83 -8.89 3.96
CA GLU A 100 20.56 -10.31 3.76
C GLU A 100 19.31 -10.81 4.52
N ASP A 101 19.00 -10.19 5.66
CA ASP A 101 17.94 -10.59 6.58
C ASP A 101 16.60 -9.92 6.28
N GLY A 102 16.59 -8.85 5.47
CA GLY A 102 15.36 -8.17 5.07
C GLY A 102 15.55 -6.73 4.64
N ALA A 103 14.53 -5.91 4.89
CA ALA A 103 14.55 -4.50 4.56
C ALA A 103 13.71 -3.65 5.50
N LEU A 104 14.16 -2.42 5.74
CA LEU A 104 13.43 -1.38 6.44
C LEU A 104 12.45 -0.70 5.47
N CYS A 105 11.16 -0.88 5.73
CA CYS A 105 10.06 -0.39 4.90
C CYS A 105 9.13 0.53 5.71
N GLN A 106 8.23 1.24 5.02
CA GLN A 106 7.18 2.01 5.68
C GLN A 106 6.20 1.08 6.41
N ILE A 107 5.67 1.51 7.56
CA ILE A 107 4.72 0.74 8.37
C ILE A 107 3.54 0.19 7.53
N GLY A 108 3.14 -1.04 7.78
CA GLY A 108 2.12 -1.78 7.02
C GLY A 108 2.70 -2.74 5.97
N ALA A 109 3.99 -2.60 5.63
CA ALA A 109 4.69 -3.46 4.67
C ALA A 109 4.77 -4.93 5.11
N LEU A 110 4.93 -5.22 6.40
CA LEU A 110 5.04 -6.60 6.89
C LEU A 110 3.73 -7.37 6.66
N ILE A 111 2.58 -6.72 6.82
CA ILE A 111 1.27 -7.31 6.56
C ILE A 111 1.18 -7.76 5.10
N LEU A 112 1.58 -6.90 4.17
CA LEU A 112 1.62 -7.22 2.75
C LEU A 112 2.60 -8.34 2.43
N GLY A 113 3.77 -8.37 3.08
CA GLY A 113 4.74 -9.46 2.98
C GLY A 113 4.15 -10.82 3.39
N VAL A 114 3.43 -10.85 4.52
CA VAL A 114 2.76 -12.06 5.02
C VAL A 114 1.65 -12.50 4.07
N LEU A 115 0.80 -11.57 3.62
CA LEU A 115 -0.28 -11.86 2.67
C LEU A 115 0.26 -12.36 1.33
N GLY A 116 1.30 -11.69 0.81
CA GLY A 116 1.99 -12.09 -0.41
C GLY A 116 2.48 -13.52 -0.35
N LYS A 117 3.21 -13.87 0.71
CA LYS A 117 3.66 -15.25 0.94
C LYS A 117 2.50 -16.24 1.06
N ARG A 118 1.44 -15.90 1.80
CA ARG A 118 0.30 -16.79 2.04
C ARG A 118 -0.48 -17.10 0.75
N HIS A 119 -0.58 -16.13 -0.15
CA HIS A 119 -1.32 -16.23 -1.42
C HIS A 119 -0.41 -16.50 -2.63
N SER A 120 0.88 -16.79 -2.42
CA SER A 120 1.86 -17.00 -3.50
C SER A 120 1.98 -15.82 -4.47
N VAL A 121 1.75 -14.60 -3.98
CA VAL A 121 1.85 -13.35 -4.73
C VAL A 121 3.25 -12.76 -4.51
N PRO A 122 3.97 -12.38 -5.58
CA PRO A 122 5.30 -11.81 -5.44
C PRO A 122 5.27 -10.43 -4.77
N VAL A 123 6.14 -10.25 -3.78
CA VAL A 123 6.35 -8.97 -3.08
C VAL A 123 7.72 -8.44 -3.46
N ARG A 124 7.74 -7.32 -4.19
CA ARG A 124 8.95 -6.69 -4.72
C ARG A 124 9.22 -5.39 -3.99
N LEU A 125 10.46 -5.20 -3.55
CA LEU A 125 10.88 -3.97 -2.91
C LEU A 125 11.56 -3.04 -3.91
N PHE A 126 11.24 -1.75 -3.84
CA PHE A 126 11.81 -0.70 -4.68
C PHE A 126 12.35 0.46 -3.83
N PRO A 127 13.40 1.19 -4.27
CA PRO A 127 14.02 2.21 -3.43
C PRO A 127 13.06 3.37 -3.14
N SER A 128 13.09 3.87 -1.91
CA SER A 128 12.33 5.04 -1.50
C SER A 128 13.02 6.35 -1.93
N SER A 129 12.23 7.37 -2.29
CA SER A 129 12.74 8.73 -2.50
C SER A 129 12.86 9.54 -1.20
N GLN A 130 12.50 8.96 -0.05
CA GLN A 130 12.48 9.67 1.22
C GLN A 130 13.12 8.85 2.34
N ARG A 131 13.64 9.58 3.33
CA ARG A 131 14.08 8.97 4.59
C ARG A 131 12.86 8.77 5.48
N LEU A 132 12.62 7.53 5.87
CA LEU A 132 11.58 7.16 6.82
C LEU A 132 11.93 7.65 8.22
N ALA A 133 10.97 8.30 8.86
CA ALA A 133 10.96 8.43 10.31
C ALA A 133 10.63 7.08 10.95
N LEU A 134 11.14 6.82 12.15
CA LEU A 134 10.85 5.58 12.87
C LEU A 134 9.58 5.68 13.73
N LEU A 135 9.32 6.87 14.29
CA LEU A 135 8.21 7.12 15.20
C LEU A 135 7.56 8.46 14.86
N GLY A 136 6.23 8.46 14.82
CA GLY A 136 5.38 9.62 14.61
C GLY A 136 4.89 10.24 15.93
N LYS A 137 3.97 11.19 15.79
CA LYS A 137 3.35 11.89 16.93
C LYS A 137 1.99 11.28 17.24
N ASP A 138 1.61 11.20 18.51
CA ASP A 138 0.30 10.71 18.96
C ASP A 138 -0.88 11.30 18.18
N LYS A 139 -0.80 12.59 17.82
CA LYS A 139 -1.86 13.28 17.08
C LYS A 139 -2.16 12.64 15.71
N GLU A 140 -1.19 11.98 15.07
CA GLU A 140 -1.34 11.43 13.72
C GLU A 140 -2.25 10.20 13.70
N ILE A 141 -2.31 9.47 14.82
CA ILE A 141 -3.26 8.37 15.01
C ILE A 141 -4.52 8.81 15.75
N LEU A 142 -4.43 9.77 16.68
CA LEU A 142 -5.58 10.25 17.47
C LEU A 142 -6.51 11.19 16.71
N TYR A 143 -6.06 11.75 15.58
CA TYR A 143 -6.86 12.60 14.71
C TYR A 143 -6.82 12.11 13.27
N PHE A 144 -7.94 12.28 12.58
CA PHE A 144 -8.07 12.07 11.14
C PHE A 144 -8.91 13.21 10.58
N ASN A 145 -8.36 13.93 9.60
CA ASN A 145 -9.01 15.10 8.99
C ASN A 145 -9.54 16.13 10.01
N GLY A 146 -8.73 16.43 11.04
CA GLY A 146 -9.10 17.35 12.13
C GLY A 146 -10.10 16.80 13.15
N VAL A 147 -10.70 15.63 12.89
CA VAL A 147 -11.63 14.96 13.79
C VAL A 147 -10.88 14.03 14.73
N LYS A 148 -11.21 14.09 16.02
CA LYS A 148 -10.64 13.20 17.02
C LYS A 148 -11.26 11.80 16.87
N VAL A 149 -10.42 10.77 16.69
CA VAL A 149 -10.91 9.40 16.41
C VAL A 149 -11.12 8.56 17.67
N ALA A 150 -10.56 9.00 18.80
CA ALA A 150 -10.66 8.31 20.09
C ALA A 150 -11.04 9.28 21.23
N PRO A 151 -11.61 8.79 22.34
CA PRO A 151 -11.93 9.62 23.50
C PRO A 151 -10.74 10.39 24.09
N ARG A 152 -11.02 11.30 25.04
CA ARG A 152 -9.96 11.96 25.82
C ARG A 152 -9.17 10.93 26.64
N ASN A 153 -7.91 11.26 26.91
CA ASN A 153 -6.97 10.46 27.72
C ASN A 153 -6.52 9.12 27.10
N VAL A 154 -6.76 8.89 25.80
CA VAL A 154 -6.12 7.80 25.05
C VAL A 154 -4.74 8.25 24.55
N LYS A 155 -3.71 7.42 24.76
CA LYS A 155 -2.35 7.64 24.27
C LYS A 155 -2.20 7.12 22.84
N GLY A 156 -1.50 7.85 21.98
CA GLY A 156 -1.13 7.38 20.65
C GLY A 156 0.17 6.59 20.67
N TYR A 157 0.31 5.63 19.78
CA TYR A 157 1.58 4.98 19.48
C TYR A 157 1.68 4.80 17.97
N VAL A 158 2.75 5.34 17.38
CA VAL A 158 2.80 5.60 15.94
C VAL A 158 4.14 5.15 15.36
N PRO A 159 4.42 3.84 15.25
CA PRO A 159 5.56 3.39 14.45
C PRO A 159 5.33 3.78 12.98
N LEU A 160 6.38 4.27 12.32
CA LEU A 160 6.32 4.75 10.93
C LEU A 160 7.14 3.89 9.96
N ALA A 161 8.04 3.08 10.50
CA ALA A 161 8.84 2.13 9.74
C ALA A 161 8.88 0.78 10.47
N GLU A 162 9.07 -0.28 9.71
CA GLU A 162 9.22 -1.63 10.22
C GLU A 162 10.18 -2.46 9.37
N TRP A 163 10.73 -3.50 9.99
CA TRP A 163 11.56 -4.47 9.28
C TRP A 163 10.69 -5.54 8.64
N VAL A 164 10.89 -5.78 7.34
CA VAL A 164 10.27 -6.90 6.62
C VAL A 164 11.31 -7.98 6.40
N PRO A 165 11.18 -9.15 7.06
CA PRO A 165 12.14 -10.25 6.91
C PRO A 165 12.23 -10.78 5.47
N ARG A 166 13.43 -11.18 5.05
CA ARG A 166 13.75 -11.70 3.71
C ARG A 166 12.79 -12.79 3.23
N LYS A 167 12.30 -13.64 4.15
CA LYS A 167 11.36 -14.75 3.87
C LYS A 167 10.00 -14.32 3.33
N TYR A 168 9.66 -13.03 3.37
CA TYR A 168 8.44 -12.42 2.84
C TYR A 168 8.68 -11.58 1.59
N ILE A 169 9.93 -11.48 1.13
CA ILE A 169 10.34 -10.63 0.01
C ILE A 169 10.69 -11.55 -1.15
N SER A 170 10.07 -11.34 -2.32
CA SER A 170 10.42 -12.06 -3.54
C SER A 170 11.67 -11.48 -4.19
N GLU A 171 11.76 -10.15 -4.26
CA GLU A 171 12.83 -9.45 -4.96
C GLU A 171 13.11 -8.09 -4.29
N ILE A 172 14.38 -7.67 -4.27
CA ILE A 172 14.78 -6.32 -3.87
C ILE A 172 15.43 -5.67 -5.08
N VAL A 173 14.71 -4.72 -5.68
CA VAL A 173 15.15 -3.98 -6.86
C VAL A 173 16.07 -2.84 -6.40
N LYS A 174 17.34 -2.91 -6.77
CA LYS A 174 18.29 -1.84 -6.50
C LYS A 174 18.25 -0.80 -7.62
N GLU A 175 18.42 0.47 -7.26
CA GLU A 175 18.70 1.50 -8.25
C GLU A 175 20.05 1.22 -8.92
N LYS A 176 20.07 1.30 -10.25
CA LYS A 176 21.30 1.47 -11.02
C LYS A 176 21.70 2.93 -11.03
#